data_AF-A0A6S7LMZ3-F1
#
_entry.id   AF-A0A6S7LMZ3-F1
#
_cell.length_a   1.000
_cell.length_b   1.000
_cell.length_c   1.000
_cell.angle_alpha   90.00
_cell.angle_beta   90.00
_cell.angle_gamma   90.00
#
_symmetry.space_group_name_H-M   'P 1'
#
loop_
_entity.id
_entity.type
_entity.pdbx_description
1 polymer ?
#
loop_
_entity_poly.entity_id
_entity_poly.type
_entity_poly.pdbx_seq_one_letter_code
_entity_poly.pdbx_strand_id
1 'polypeptide(L)'
;SIFEIRAFSEHSTHEIGYSDSNLPMHSDFSFNQAVPAVAMFHCIEQTEGEGGANLWVDAFHAANLLYEEDPELFQILVNTPVIFRNVTKTQVGHMYNESRHSLIR
;
A
#
# COMPACT_ATOMS: atom_id res chain seq x y z
N SER A 1 14.29 1.12 7.51
CA SER A 1 13.58 0.97 8.79
C SER A 1 13.07 -0.44 8.91
N ILE A 2 12.86 -0.94 10.13
CA ILE A 2 12.22 -2.23 10.41
C ILE A 2 10.93 -1.92 11.19
N PHE A 3 9.84 -2.58 10.82
CA PHE A 3 8.54 -2.44 11.46
C PHE A 3 8.03 -3.84 11.83
N GLU A 4 7.37 -3.95 12.98
CA GLU A 4 6.75 -5.21 13.42
C GLU A 4 5.26 -5.12 13.11
N ILE A 5 4.80 -5.95 12.18
CA ILE A 5 3.38 -6.00 11.79
C ILE A 5 2.71 -7.10 12.60
N ARG A 6 1.67 -6.71 13.36
CA ARG A 6 0.77 -7.62 14.06
C ARG A 6 -0.66 -7.22 13.76
N ALA A 7 -1.50 -8.20 13.49
CA ALA A 7 -2.93 -8.00 13.32
C ALA A 7 -3.59 -7.75 14.69
N PHE A 8 -4.25 -6.61 14.82
CA PHE A 8 -5.13 -6.28 15.94
C PHE A 8 -6.56 -6.12 15.43
N SER A 9 -7.57 -6.24 16.29
CA SER A 9 -8.96 -6.01 15.86
C SER A 9 -9.12 -4.57 15.34
N GLU A 10 -9.87 -4.40 14.24
CA GLU A 10 -9.99 -3.13 13.48
C GLU A 10 -10.20 -1.88 14.35
N HIS A 11 -10.92 -1.99 15.47
CA HIS A 11 -11.20 -0.87 16.38
C HIS A 11 -9.97 -0.31 17.13
N SER A 12 -8.82 -0.95 17.02
CA SER A 12 -7.61 -0.60 17.79
C SER A 12 -6.48 -0.02 16.94
N THR A 13 -6.66 0.15 15.63
CA THR A 13 -5.56 0.54 14.73
C THR A 13 -5.88 1.82 13.95
N HIS A 14 -4.83 2.61 13.67
CA HIS A 14 -4.91 3.78 12.79
C HIS A 14 -4.50 3.47 11.35
N GLU A 15 -3.96 2.28 11.10
CA GLU A 15 -3.44 1.84 9.80
C GLU A 15 -3.95 0.43 9.51
N ILE A 16 -4.63 0.27 8.36
CA ILE A 16 -5.25 -1.01 7.96
C ILE A 16 -4.24 -2.16 7.82
N GLY A 17 -2.95 -1.86 7.62
CA GLY A 17 -1.90 -2.88 7.56
C GLY A 17 -1.62 -3.58 8.89
N TYR A 18 -2.17 -3.07 10.00
CA TYR A 18 -2.10 -3.68 11.33
C TYR A 18 -3.43 -4.28 11.78
N SER A 19 -4.46 -4.33 10.92
CA SER A 19 -5.72 -4.99 11.27
C SER A 19 -5.73 -6.47 10.87
N ASP A 20 -6.73 -7.20 11.36
CA ASP A 20 -7.06 -8.57 10.96
C ASP A 20 -7.90 -8.64 9.67
N SER A 21 -8.13 -7.51 9.01
CA SER A 21 -8.97 -7.41 7.82
C SER A 21 -8.17 -7.56 6.53
N ASN A 22 -8.88 -7.89 5.45
CA ASN A 22 -8.26 -8.05 4.14
C ASN A 22 -7.62 -6.74 3.67
N LEU A 23 -6.33 -6.81 3.35
CA LEU A 23 -5.57 -5.69 2.80
C LEU A 23 -5.58 -5.80 1.26
N PRO A 24 -6.27 -4.90 0.52
CA PRO A 24 -6.32 -4.96 -0.93
C PRO A 24 -4.95 -4.78 -1.58
N MET A 25 -4.83 -5.09 -2.88
CA MET A 25 -3.60 -4.82 -3.63
C MET A 25 -3.19 -3.35 -3.53
N HIS A 26 -1.95 -3.11 -3.12
CA HIS A 26 -1.41 -1.77 -2.90
C HIS A 26 0.11 -1.75 -3.05
N SER A 27 0.66 -0.52 -3.14
CA SER A 27 2.08 -0.24 -2.94
C SER A 27 2.26 0.53 -1.64
N ASP A 28 3.30 0.18 -0.88
CA ASP A 28 3.56 0.82 0.40
C ASP A 28 4.09 2.25 0.27
N PHE A 29 3.81 3.07 1.29
CA PHE A 29 4.37 4.40 1.48
C PHE A 29 4.13 5.38 0.32
N SER A 30 3.06 5.21 -0.47
CA SER A 30 2.74 6.11 -1.57
C SER A 30 2.65 7.58 -1.14
N PHE A 31 2.34 7.88 0.12
CA PHE A 31 2.34 9.23 0.71
C PHE A 31 3.73 9.87 0.89
N ASN A 32 4.83 9.16 0.64
CA ASN A 32 6.18 9.69 0.66
C ASN A 32 6.59 10.22 -0.72
N GLN A 33 7.44 11.26 -0.77
CA GLN A 33 8.02 11.72 -2.03
C GLN A 33 9.02 10.72 -2.63
N ALA A 34 9.74 10.00 -1.77
CA ALA A 34 10.63 8.90 -2.14
C ALA A 34 10.08 7.60 -1.55
N VAL A 35 9.45 6.78 -2.41
CA VAL A 35 8.94 5.46 -2.01
C VAL A 35 10.08 4.44 -1.94
N PRO A 36 10.04 3.47 -1.02
CA PRO A 36 11.01 2.37 -1.01
C PRO A 36 10.98 1.58 -2.31
N ALA A 37 12.15 1.23 -2.85
CA ALA A 37 12.26 0.41 -4.06
C ALA A 37 12.08 -1.09 -3.78
N VAL A 38 12.36 -1.53 -2.56
CA VAL A 38 12.29 -2.94 -2.14
C VAL A 38 11.66 -3.01 -0.76
N ALA A 39 10.69 -3.91 -0.60
CA ALA A 39 10.13 -4.32 0.68
C ALA A 39 10.53 -5.77 0.97
N MET A 40 10.80 -6.08 2.24
CA MET A 40 11.13 -7.44 2.70
C MET A 40 10.21 -7.80 3.85
N PHE A 41 9.60 -8.97 3.78
CA PHE A 41 8.69 -9.49 4.79
C PHE A 41 9.25 -10.78 5.38
N HIS A 42 9.22 -10.89 6.70
CA HIS A 42 9.62 -12.08 7.44
C HIS A 42 8.48 -12.47 8.37
N CYS A 43 7.85 -13.61 8.10
CA CYS A 43 6.82 -14.16 8.98
C CYS A 43 7.48 -14.76 10.23
N ILE A 44 7.22 -14.16 11.39
CA ILE A 44 7.64 -14.67 12.69
C ILE A 44 6.60 -15.63 13.26
N GLU A 45 5.32 -15.29 13.10
CA GLU A 45 4.18 -16.04 13.59
C GLU A 45 3.03 -15.88 12.58
N GLN A 46 2.30 -16.96 12.31
CA GLN A 46 1.11 -16.98 11.47
C GLN A 46 -0.07 -17.43 12.32
N THR A 47 -1.26 -16.86 12.07
CA THR A 47 -2.47 -17.23 12.80
C THR A 47 -2.85 -18.69 12.59
N GLU A 48 -3.39 -19.33 13.62
CA GLU A 48 -4.01 -20.65 13.48
C GLU A 48 -5.40 -20.50 12.82
N GLY A 49 -5.60 -21.13 11.66
CA GLY A 49 -6.88 -21.10 10.94
C GLY A 49 -6.74 -20.79 9.46
N GLU A 50 -7.82 -20.29 8.86
CA GLU A 50 -7.87 -19.91 7.45
C GLU A 50 -7.65 -18.39 7.29
N GLY A 51 -6.94 -18.00 6.23
CA GLY A 51 -6.67 -16.59 5.90
C GLY A 51 -5.19 -16.22 6.01
N GLY A 52 -4.89 -14.92 6.02
CA GLY A 52 -3.52 -14.41 6.14
C GLY A 52 -2.60 -14.75 4.96
N ALA A 53 -3.17 -15.15 3.83
CA ALA A 53 -2.41 -15.47 2.62
C ALA A 53 -1.84 -14.20 1.99
N ASN A 54 -0.59 -14.27 1.55
CA ASN A 54 0.03 -13.18 0.81
C ASN A 54 -0.47 -13.18 -0.64
N LEU A 55 -0.75 -11.99 -1.17
CA LEU A 55 -1.09 -11.76 -2.58
C LEU A 55 -0.07 -10.82 -3.21
N TRP A 56 0.38 -11.17 -4.41
CA TRP A 56 1.36 -10.40 -5.19
C TRP A 56 0.90 -10.29 -6.63
N VAL A 57 1.21 -9.17 -7.28
CA VAL A 57 0.93 -8.95 -8.71
C VAL A 57 2.14 -8.30 -9.38
N ASP A 58 2.38 -8.66 -10.63
CA ASP A 58 3.25 -7.90 -11.51
C ASP A 58 2.48 -6.68 -12.03
N ALA A 59 2.72 -5.52 -11.41
CA ALA A 59 2.06 -4.28 -11.78
C ALA A 59 2.46 -3.78 -13.18
N PHE A 60 3.65 -4.13 -13.68
CA PHE A 60 4.06 -3.75 -15.05
C PHE A 60 3.27 -4.55 -16.08
N HIS A 61 3.10 -5.85 -15.83
CA HIS A 61 2.24 -6.67 -16.68
C HIS A 61 0.78 -6.17 -16.64
N ALA A 62 0.23 -5.88 -15.46
CA ALA A 62 -1.12 -5.34 -15.32
C ALA A 62 -1.29 -4.00 -16.06
N ALA A 63 -0.30 -3.10 -15.99
CA ALA A 63 -0.31 -1.83 -16.72
C ALA A 63 -0.26 -2.04 -18.23
N ASN A 64 0.54 -3.00 -18.72
CA ASN A 64 0.60 -3.34 -20.14
C ASN A 64 -0.72 -3.95 -20.65
N LEU A 65 -1.36 -4.83 -19.87
CA LEU A 65 -2.68 -5.36 -20.21
C LEU A 65 -3.70 -4.23 -20.33
N LEU A 66 -3.74 -3.30 -19.37
CA LEU A 66 -4.63 -2.14 -19.47
C LEU A 66 -4.34 -1.27 -20.69
N TYR A 67 -3.06 -1.07 -21.03
CA TYR A 67 -2.68 -0.34 -22.24
C TYR A 67 -3.19 -1.01 -23.52
N GLU A 68 -3.15 -2.35 -23.59
CA GLU A 68 -3.62 -3.13 -24.74
C GLU A 68 -5.16 -3.17 -24.82
N GLU A 69 -5.85 -3.31 -23.69
CA GLU A 69 -7.30 -3.46 -23.60
C GLU A 69 -8.05 -2.12 -23.68
N ASP A 70 -7.55 -1.08 -23.01
CA ASP A 70 -8.14 0.26 -22.96
C ASP A 70 -7.07 1.36 -22.85
N PRO A 71 -6.52 1.81 -23.99
CA PRO A 71 -5.51 2.87 -24.01
C PRO A 71 -5.99 4.19 -23.41
N GLU A 72 -7.29 4.50 -23.46
CA GLU A 72 -7.83 5.76 -22.93
C GLU A 72 -7.80 5.74 -21.40
N LEU A 73 -8.28 4.66 -20.78
CA LEU A 73 -8.18 4.47 -19.33
C LEU A 73 -6.71 4.45 -18.86
N PHE A 74 -5.83 3.77 -19.60
CA PHE A 74 -4.40 3.80 -19.30
C PHE A 74 -3.87 5.24 -19.27
N GLN A 75 -4.20 6.07 -20.28
CA GLN A 75 -3.77 7.47 -20.31
C GLN A 75 -4.32 8.29 -19.15
N ILE A 76 -5.54 8.02 -18.68
CA ILE A 76 -6.07 8.68 -17.48
C ILE A 76 -5.20 8.34 -16.26
N LEU A 77 -4.87 7.07 -16.04
CA LEU A 77 -4.08 6.64 -14.89
C LEU A 77 -2.63 7.15 -14.90
N VAL A 78 -2.07 7.39 -16.09
CA VAL A 78 -0.75 8.01 -16.27
C VAL A 78 -0.78 9.52 -16.06
N ASN A 79 -1.82 10.20 -16.55
CA ASN A 79 -1.84 11.67 -16.61
C ASN A 79 -2.63 12.35 -15.48
N THR A 80 -3.34 11.59 -14.63
CA THR A 80 -4.11 12.12 -13.51
C THR A 80 -3.40 11.84 -12.18
N PRO A 81 -2.72 12.84 -11.58
CA PRO A 81 -2.08 12.65 -10.29
C PRO A 81 -3.10 12.58 -9.16
N VAL A 82 -2.94 11.58 -8.30
CA VAL A 82 -3.71 11.34 -7.08
C VAL A 82 -2.94 11.90 -5.88
N ILE A 83 -3.66 12.38 -4.87
CA ILE A 83 -3.07 12.81 -3.59
C ILE A 83 -3.09 11.64 -2.63
N PHE A 84 -1.93 11.28 -2.10
CA PHE A 84 -1.77 10.27 -1.06
C PHE A 84 -1.43 10.98 0.25
N ARG A 85 -2.16 10.67 1.32
CA ARG A 85 -1.99 11.32 2.62
C ARG A 85 -1.93 10.28 3.74
N ASN A 86 -0.99 10.47 4.66
CA ASN A 86 -0.97 9.75 5.93
C ASN A 86 -0.86 10.76 7.09
N VAL A 87 -1.69 10.57 8.10
CA VAL A 87 -1.68 11.36 9.34
C VAL A 87 -1.60 10.39 10.50
N THR A 88 -0.41 10.28 11.08
CA THR A 88 -0.14 9.30 12.15
C THR A 88 0.27 10.03 13.42
N LYS A 89 -0.29 9.61 14.56
CA LYS A 89 0.11 10.09 15.87
C LYS A 89 1.37 9.36 16.35
N THR A 90 2.37 10.12 16.75
CA THR A 90 3.64 9.63 17.32
C THR A 90 3.80 10.10 18.76
N GLN A 91 4.84 9.60 19.44
CA GLN A 91 5.17 10.02 20.81
C GLN A 91 5.54 11.51 20.91
N VAL A 92 6.05 12.11 19.83
CA VAL A 92 6.53 13.51 19.80
C VAL A 92 5.53 14.48 19.14
N GLY A 93 4.37 14.00 18.70
CA GLY A 93 3.36 14.80 18.01
C GLY A 93 2.74 14.07 16.83
N HIS A 94 2.14 14.79 15.90
CA HIS A 94 1.55 14.22 14.70
C HIS A 94 2.55 14.29 13.53
N MET A 95 2.69 13.17 12.81
CA MET A 95 3.33 13.15 11.50
C MET A 95 2.28 13.35 10.42
N TYR A 96 2.59 14.25 9.50
CA TYR A 96 1.77 14.55 8.32
C TYR A 96 2.63 14.31 7.10
N ASN A 97 2.28 13.28 6.32
CA ASN A 97 2.93 12.98 5.05
C ASN A 97 1.92 13.14 3.93
N GLU A 98 2.33 13.82 2.87
CA GLU A 98 1.54 14.00 1.67
C GLU A 98 2.44 13.93 0.44
N SER A 99 1.96 13.26 -0.59
CA SER A 99 2.56 13.25 -1.92
C SER A 99 1.48 13.33 -2.99
N ARG A 100 1.89 13.69 -4.20
CA ARG A 100 1.02 13.73 -5.36
C ARG A 100 1.72 13.09 -6.54
N HIS A 101 1.17 12.00 -7.05
CA HIS A 101 1.71 11.28 -8.20
C HIS A 101 0.62 10.46 -8.90
N SER A 102 0.87 10.12 -10.16
CA SER A 102 -0.01 9.28 -10.98
C SER A 102 0.08 7.82 -10.56
N LEU A 103 -0.99 7.04 -10.80
CA LEU A 103 -1.05 5.64 -10.40
C LEU A 103 -0.12 4.75 -11.25
N ILE A 104 0.07 5.13 -12.52
CA ILE A 104 1.06 4.53 -13.42
C ILE A 104 2.11 5.60 -13.70
N ARG A 105 3.39 5.32 -13.41
CA ARG A 105 4.51 6.28 -13.52
C ARG A 105 5.79 5.63 -14.02
#